data_AF-A0A7X8YZ83-F1
#
_entry.id   AF-A0A7X8YZ83-F1
#
_cell.length_a   1.000
_cell.length_b   1.000
_cell.length_c   1.000
_cell.angle_alpha   90.00
_cell.angle_beta   90.00
_cell.angle_gamma   90.00
#
_symmetry.space_group_name_H-M   'P 1'
#
loop_
_entity.id
_entity.type
_entity.pdbx_description
1 polymer ?
#
loop_
_entity_poly.entity_id
_entity_poly.type
_entity_poly.pdbx_seq_one_letter_code
_entity_poly.pdbx_strand_id
1 'polypeptide(L)'
;MKRLIMVLCLAAVAAAGISCNGEGYNTTYTVETGDQDMRDVAAKVYGNPDCWSIIADENPGVDPFMLQPGQELTVPPRNSPEANCPAPGWMDIYGY
;
A
#
# COMPACT_ATOMS: atom_id res chain seq x y z
N MET A 1 -8.23 -18.48 15.90
CA MET A 1 -6.86 -18.05 16.23
C MET A 1 -6.49 -16.97 15.22
N LYS A 2 -6.73 -15.69 15.55
CA LYS A 2 -6.34 -14.55 14.72
C LYS A 2 -4.81 -14.51 14.69
N ARG A 3 -4.23 -14.38 13.50
CA ARG A 3 -2.78 -14.41 13.26
C ARG A 3 -2.10 -13.26 14.00
N LEU A 4 -1.59 -13.55 15.20
CA LEU A 4 -0.49 -12.84 15.84
C LEU A 4 0.76 -13.09 14.98
N ILE A 5 1.02 -12.24 14.01
CA ILE A 5 2.32 -12.17 13.38
C ILE A 5 2.80 -10.73 13.53
N MET A 6 3.88 -10.59 14.30
CA MET A 6 4.90 -9.55 14.15
C MET A 6 4.70 -8.19 14.83
N VAL A 7 4.42 -8.21 16.13
CA VAL A 7 5.04 -7.24 17.07
C VAL A 7 6.06 -8.00 17.90
N LEU A 8 7.24 -8.23 17.31
CA LEU A 8 8.43 -8.73 18.01
C LEU A 8 9.64 -7.88 17.59
N CYS A 9 9.49 -6.57 17.74
CA CYS A 9 10.65 -5.71 17.96
C CYS A 9 10.94 -5.73 19.47
N LEU A 10 11.46 -6.86 19.95
CA LEU A 10 11.99 -6.99 21.31
C LEU A 10 13.16 -7.96 21.24
N ALA A 11 14.33 -7.42 21.55
CA ALA A 11 15.64 -8.03 21.67
C ALA A 11 16.53 -8.08 20.41
N ALA A 12 17.55 -7.20 20.47
CA ALA A 12 18.89 -7.33 19.90
C ALA A 12 19.08 -7.16 18.38
N VAL A 13 19.39 -5.93 17.97
CA VAL A 13 20.34 -5.71 16.86
C VAL A 13 21.39 -4.70 17.32
N ALA A 14 22.46 -5.23 17.91
CA ALA A 14 23.77 -4.59 18.00
C ALA A 14 24.77 -5.54 17.32
N ALA A 15 25.67 -4.99 16.51
CA ALA A 15 26.80 -5.67 15.86
C ALA A 15 26.49 -6.57 14.64
N ALA A 16 25.70 -6.09 13.69
CA ALA A 16 25.94 -6.35 12.27
C ALA A 16 25.37 -5.15 11.51
N GLY A 17 26.19 -4.48 10.69
CA GLY A 17 25.79 -3.31 9.90
C GLY A 17 24.81 -3.64 8.77
N ILE A 18 23.70 -4.31 9.08
CA ILE A 18 22.56 -4.42 8.18
C ILE A 18 21.73 -3.15 8.39
N SER A 19 21.76 -2.24 7.42
CA SER A 19 20.72 -1.22 7.35
C SER A 19 19.42 -1.93 7.01
N CYS A 20 18.40 -1.80 7.85
CA CYS A 20 17.03 -2.24 7.61
C CYS A 20 16.34 -1.41 6.50
N ASN A 21 17.04 -1.17 5.39
CA ASN A 21 16.46 -0.63 4.19
C ASN A 21 15.68 -1.75 3.49
N GLY A 22 14.36 -1.75 3.70
CA GLY A 22 13.44 -2.28 2.70
C GLY A 22 12.89 -3.69 2.88
N GLU A 23 12.84 -4.25 4.10
CA GLU A 23 11.92 -5.38 4.35
C GLU A 23 10.50 -4.84 4.48
N GLY A 24 9.94 -4.50 3.32
CA GLY A 24 8.58 -4.02 3.21
C GLY A 24 7.60 -5.15 3.51
N TYR A 25 6.91 -5.06 4.64
CA TYR A 25 5.77 -5.91 4.93
C TYR A 25 4.50 -5.18 4.51
N ASN A 26 3.48 -5.94 4.11
CA ASN A 26 2.16 -5.37 3.91
C ASN A 26 1.66 -4.77 5.24
N THR A 27 1.17 -3.55 5.16
CA THR A 27 0.53 -2.87 6.28
C THR A 27 -0.98 -2.96 6.15
N THR A 28 -1.73 -2.75 7.23
CA THR A 28 -3.19 -2.66 7.17
C THR A 28 -3.58 -1.18 7.25
N TYR A 29 -4.38 -0.73 6.28
CA TYR A 29 -4.99 0.59 6.26
C TYR A 29 -6.50 0.45 6.51
N THR A 30 -7.02 1.18 7.49
CA THR A 30 -8.47 1.28 7.70
C THR A 30 -8.99 2.47 6.91
N VAL A 31 -9.89 2.22 5.97
CA VAL A 31 -10.56 3.24 5.15
C VAL A 31 -11.19 4.29 6.07
N GLU A 32 -10.81 5.55 5.85
CA GLU A 32 -11.28 6.67 6.65
C GLU A 32 -12.54 7.28 6.03
N THR A 33 -13.29 8.04 6.83
CA THR A 33 -14.38 8.86 6.31
C THR A 33 -13.82 9.89 5.33
N GLY A 34 -14.18 9.76 4.05
CA GLY A 34 -13.72 10.66 2.98
C GLY A 34 -12.88 9.96 1.90
N ASP A 35 -12.39 8.74 2.16
CA ASP A 35 -11.84 7.88 1.11
C ASP A 35 -12.98 7.35 0.26
N GLN A 36 -13.11 7.82 -0.97
CA GLN A 36 -14.18 7.41 -1.87
C GLN A 36 -13.76 6.16 -2.65
N ASP A 37 -12.49 6.12 -3.07
CA ASP A 37 -11.92 5.04 -3.85
C ASP A 37 -10.45 4.74 -3.49
N MET A 38 -9.90 3.62 -3.98
CA MET A 38 -8.53 3.20 -3.68
C MET A 38 -7.46 4.19 -4.18
N ARG A 39 -7.81 5.13 -5.07
CA ARG A 39 -6.89 6.21 -5.47
C ARG A 39 -6.67 7.22 -4.36
N ASP A 40 -7.69 7.53 -3.56
CA ASP A 40 -7.55 8.39 -2.37
C ASP A 40 -6.61 7.73 -1.36
N VAL A 41 -6.81 6.44 -1.10
CA VAL A 41 -5.94 5.66 -0.22
C VAL A 41 -4.52 5.61 -0.77
N ALA A 42 -4.34 5.32 -2.06
CA ALA A 42 -3.04 5.29 -2.73
C ALA A 42 -2.31 6.64 -2.67
N ALA A 43 -3.04 7.74 -2.87
CA ALA A 43 -2.50 9.09 -2.71
C ALA A 43 -2.01 9.33 -1.28
N LYS A 44 -2.75 8.88 -0.26
CA LYS A 44 -2.35 9.02 1.15
C LYS A 44 -1.14 8.14 1.52
N VAL A 45 -1.16 6.87 1.15
CA VAL A 45 -0.15 5.88 1.61
C VAL A 45 1.12 5.88 0.75
N TYR A 46 1.00 6.18 -0.55
CA TYR A 46 2.14 6.18 -1.48
C TYR A 46 2.52 7.56 -2.01
N GLY A 47 1.67 8.58 -1.81
CA GLY A 47 1.85 9.88 -2.45
C GLY A 47 1.54 9.88 -3.95
N ASN A 48 0.98 8.80 -4.48
CA ASN A 48 0.65 8.66 -5.90
C ASN A 48 -0.68 7.86 -6.05
N PRO A 49 -1.77 8.51 -6.52
CA PRO A 49 -3.06 7.85 -6.70
C PRO A 49 -3.04 6.73 -7.74
N ASP A 50 -2.10 6.74 -8.69
CA ASP A 50 -2.01 5.71 -9.73
C ASP A 50 -1.45 4.38 -9.20
N CYS A 51 -0.95 4.36 -7.96
CA CYS A 51 -0.58 3.13 -7.24
C CYS A 51 -1.79 2.29 -6.77
N TRP A 52 -3.03 2.74 -6.98
CA TRP A 52 -4.23 2.07 -6.48
C TRP A 52 -4.34 0.60 -6.92
N SER A 53 -3.83 0.25 -8.11
CA SER A 53 -3.91 -1.11 -8.65
C SER A 53 -3.17 -2.12 -7.76
N ILE A 54 -2.03 -1.73 -7.20
CA ILE A 54 -1.22 -2.59 -6.33
C ILE A 54 -1.96 -2.86 -5.01
N ILE A 55 -2.75 -1.89 -4.51
CA ILE A 55 -3.64 -2.12 -3.36
C ILE A 55 -4.76 -3.08 -3.76
N ALA A 56 -5.35 -2.92 -4.95
CA ALA A 56 -6.42 -3.79 -5.42
C ALA A 56 -5.98 -5.25 -5.58
N ASP A 57 -4.76 -5.50 -6.08
CA ASP A 57 -4.20 -6.84 -6.24
C ASP A 57 -4.09 -7.60 -4.90
N GLU A 58 -3.75 -6.90 -3.82
CA GLU A 58 -3.67 -7.49 -2.46
C GLU A 58 -5.04 -7.60 -1.75
N ASN A 59 -6.11 -7.02 -2.32
CA ASN A 59 -7.45 -7.00 -1.73
C ASN A 59 -8.52 -7.55 -2.68
N PRO A 60 -8.41 -8.83 -3.11
CA PRO A 60 -9.40 -9.42 -3.99
C PRO A 60 -10.79 -9.45 -3.33
N GLY A 61 -11.80 -9.00 -4.08
CA GLY A 61 -13.19 -8.95 -3.62
C GLY A 61 -13.61 -7.62 -2.97
N VAL A 62 -12.69 -6.67 -2.84
CA VAL A 62 -13.02 -5.26 -2.54
C VAL A 62 -13.32 -4.52 -3.84
N ASP A 63 -14.38 -3.72 -3.87
CA ASP A 63 -14.60 -2.77 -4.96
C ASP A 63 -13.65 -1.57 -4.82
N PRO A 64 -12.70 -1.37 -5.76
CA PRO A 64 -11.73 -0.29 -5.67
C PRO A 64 -12.37 1.10 -5.85
N PHE A 65 -13.59 1.20 -6.39
CA PHE A 65 -14.27 2.47 -6.68
C PHE A 65 -15.35 2.84 -5.65
N MET A 66 -15.62 1.97 -4.69
CA MET A 66 -16.68 2.16 -3.69
C MET A 66 -16.23 1.70 -2.31
N LEU A 67 -15.27 2.43 -1.72
CA LEU A 67 -14.79 2.10 -0.38
C LEU A 67 -15.81 2.48 0.70
N GLN A 68 -15.86 1.68 1.76
CA GLN A 68 -16.71 1.92 2.93
C GLN A 68 -15.83 2.30 4.13
N PRO A 69 -16.12 3.39 4.86
CA PRO A 69 -15.38 3.74 6.06
C PRO A 69 -15.36 2.59 7.08
N GLY A 70 -14.18 2.33 7.66
CA GLY A 70 -13.94 1.22 8.59
C GLY A 70 -13.55 -0.09 7.90
N GLN A 71 -13.57 -0.17 6.57
CA GLN A 71 -13.06 -1.32 5.84
C GLN A 71 -11.53 -1.43 5.98
N GLU A 72 -11.00 -2.64 6.13
CA GLU A 72 -9.56 -2.87 6.23
C GLU A 72 -8.99 -3.26 4.85
N LEU A 73 -7.92 -2.59 4.43
CA LEU A 73 -7.17 -2.85 3.21
C LEU A 73 -5.75 -3.29 3.54
N THR A 74 -5.27 -4.30 2.84
CA THR A 74 -3.87 -4.71 2.83
C THR A 74 -3.09 -3.81 1.87
N VAL A 75 -2.08 -3.10 2.38
CA VAL A 75 -1.29 -2.11 1.63
C VAL A 75 0.16 -2.59 1.53
N PRO A 76 0.62 -3.04 0.35
CA PRO A 76 1.97 -3.51 0.16
C PRO A 76 3.02 -2.39 0.22
N PRO A 77 4.29 -2.69 0.45
CA PRO A 77 5.37 -1.69 0.46
C PRO A 77 5.72 -1.18 -0.94
N ARG A 78 6.04 0.12 -1.05
CA ARG A 78 6.40 0.76 -2.33
C ARG A 78 7.73 0.25 -2.93
N ASN A 79 8.64 -0.27 -2.11
CA ASN A 79 9.97 -0.70 -2.54
C ASN A 79 10.02 -2.17 -3.01
N SER A 80 8.88 -2.85 -3.16
CA SER A 80 8.85 -4.12 -3.87
C SER A 80 9.03 -3.89 -5.37
N PRO A 81 9.86 -4.69 -6.09
CA PRO A 81 9.93 -4.63 -7.55
C PRO A 81 8.57 -4.91 -8.23
N GLU A 82 7.61 -5.47 -7.51
CA GLU A 82 6.22 -5.67 -7.95
C GLU A 82 5.34 -4.42 -7.73
N ALA A 83 5.75 -3.48 -6.87
CA ALA A 83 5.05 -2.23 -6.57
C ALA A 83 5.46 -1.09 -7.51
N ASN A 84 5.72 -1.40 -8.78
CA ASN A 84 5.91 -0.38 -9.81
C ASN A 84 4.54 0.23 -10.13
N CYS A 85 4.17 1.26 -9.36
CA CYS A 85 2.99 2.05 -9.70
C CYS A 85 3.16 2.55 -11.13
N PRO A 86 2.13 2.48 -11.97
CA PRO A 86 2.19 3.17 -13.25
C PRO A 86 2.61 4.62 -13.00
N ALA A 87 3.59 5.08 -13.80
CA ALA A 87 3.91 6.50 -13.81
C ALA A 87 2.61 7.28 -14.07
N PRO A 88 2.39 8.43 -13.41
CA PRO A 88 1.13 9.16 -13.53
C PRO A 88 0.75 9.32 -14.99
N GLY A 89 -0.28 8.60 -15.41
CA GLY A 89 -0.74 8.65 -16.78
C GLY A 89 -1.44 9.99 -16.94
N TRP A 90 -0.87 10.89 -17.77
CA TRP A 90 -1.53 11.67 -18.84
C TRP A 90 -0.62 12.83 -19.27
N MET A 91 0.43 12.59 -20.10
CA MET A 91 0.90 13.58 -21.10
C MET A 91 1.88 13.07 -22.18
N ASP A 92 1.79 11.86 -22.78
CA ASP A 92 2.76 11.51 -23.85
C ASP A 92 2.24 10.65 -25.03
N ILE A 93 0.94 10.52 -25.31
CA ILE A 93 0.57 9.77 -26.53
C ILE A 93 -0.63 10.23 -27.36
N TYR A 94 -1.46 11.17 -26.89
CA TYR A 94 -2.47 11.79 -27.75
C TYR A 94 -2.45 13.32 -27.62
N GLY A 95 -1.62 13.94 -28.46
CA GLY A 95 -1.81 15.34 -28.80
C GLY A 95 -3.05 15.51 -29.66
N TYR A 96 -3.96 16.38 -29.18
CA TYR A 96 -4.84 17.25 -29.95
C TYR A 96 -5.07 18.52 -29.13
#